data_AF-A0A1X7AF51-F1
#
_entry.id   AF-A0A1X7AF51-F1
#
_cell.length_a   1.000
_cell.length_b   1.000
_cell.length_c   1.000
_cell.angle_alpha   90.00
_cell.angle_beta   90.00
_cell.angle_gamma   90.00
#
_symmetry.space_group_name_H-M   'P 1'
#
loop_
_entity.id
_entity.type
_entity.pdbx_description
1 polymer ?
#
loop_
_entity_poly.entity_id
_entity_poly.type
_entity_poly.pdbx_seq_one_letter_code
_entity_poly.pdbx_strand_id
1 'polypeptide(L)'
;MASRSIAQVVVLLTIAAGVLALPNLALYYGVHEWTAARTGGVVDARFIAILDTAVESPLGQIAMVPMLAWIARNAPTHLNATFFAVMASFTNMALSASSLGTKYLNQIFTVTRAVTDPRTGTVAPVADYSHLGSLLITVGLISVIVPLAVIFLVQNSPYQTRD
;
A
#
# COMPACT_ATOMS: atom_id res chain seq x y z
N MET A 1 -21.58 -1.31 -20.49
CA MET A 1 -20.27 -0.94 -21.04
C MET A 1 -19.47 -0.27 -19.94
N ALA A 2 -18.28 -0.78 -19.59
CA ALA A 2 -17.46 -0.16 -18.54
C ALA A 2 -16.97 1.21 -19.03
N SER A 3 -17.45 2.28 -18.40
CA SER A 3 -17.26 3.66 -18.88
C SER A 3 -15.92 4.29 -18.49
N ARG A 4 -15.03 3.55 -17.83
CA ARG A 4 -13.74 4.03 -17.35
C ARG A 4 -12.61 3.16 -17.89
N SER A 5 -11.51 3.79 -18.28
CA SER A 5 -10.32 3.07 -18.74
C SER A 5 -9.63 2.37 -17.57
N ILE A 6 -8.85 1.32 -17.87
CA ILE A 6 -8.10 0.57 -16.85
C ILE A 6 -7.16 1.51 -16.09
N ALA A 7 -6.51 2.44 -16.81
CA ALA A 7 -5.64 3.45 -16.20
C ALA A 7 -6.40 4.35 -15.20
N GLN A 8 -7.61 4.81 -15.55
CA GLN A 8 -8.43 5.61 -14.63
C GLN A 8 -8.82 4.83 -13.37
N VAL A 9 -9.12 3.53 -13.50
CA VAL A 9 -9.42 2.67 -12.36
C VAL A 9 -8.20 2.53 -11.46
N VAL A 10 -7.02 2.27 -12.02
CA VAL A 10 -5.78 2.15 -11.24
C VAL A 10 -5.46 3.46 -10.53
N VAL A 11 -5.57 4.62 -11.20
CA VAL A 11 -5.39 5.94 -10.57
C VAL A 11 -6.34 6.14 -9.39
N LEU A 12 -7.62 5.83 -9.57
CA LEU A 12 -8.62 5.94 -8.49
C LEU A 12 -8.25 5.05 -7.31
N LEU A 13 -7.85 3.80 -7.56
CA LEU A 13 -7.46 2.86 -6.51
C LEU A 13 -6.18 3.31 -5.79
N THR A 14 -5.20 3.85 -6.51
CA THR A 14 -3.97 4.41 -5.90
C THR A 14 -4.29 5.59 -5.01
N ILE A 15 -5.14 6.53 -5.46
CA ILE A 15 -5.55 7.67 -4.64
C ILE A 15 -6.34 7.20 -3.42
N ALA A 16 -7.29 6.28 -3.60
CA ALA A 16 -8.07 5.73 -2.50
C ALA A 16 -7.17 5.05 -1.45
N ALA A 17 -6.21 4.22 -1.88
CA ALA A 17 -5.23 3.60 -0.99
C ALA A 17 -4.38 4.64 -0.25
N GLY A 18 -3.92 5.68 -0.94
CA GLY A 18 -3.16 6.78 -0.33
C GLY A 18 -3.96 7.53 0.74
N VAL A 19 -5.22 7.86 0.47
CA VAL A 19 -6.12 8.51 1.43
C VAL A 19 -6.37 7.59 2.63
N LEU A 20 -6.58 6.30 2.39
CA LEU A 20 -6.81 5.30 3.43
C LEU A 20 -5.57 5.03 4.29
N ALA A 21 -4.36 5.35 3.82
CA ALA A 21 -3.14 5.26 4.61
C ALA A 21 -2.92 6.46 5.55
N LEU A 22 -3.62 7.59 5.35
CA LEU A 22 -3.47 8.79 6.19
C LEU A 22 -3.79 8.56 7.68
N PRO A 23 -4.84 7.80 8.06
CA PRO A 23 -5.13 7.50 9.46
C PRO A 23 -3.97 6.78 10.18
N ASN A 24 -3.23 5.90 9.50
CA ASN A 24 -2.03 5.26 10.07
C ASN A 24 -0.93 6.28 10.39
N LEU A 25 -0.72 7.24 9.51
CA LEU A 25 0.23 8.32 9.72
C LEU A 25 -0.25 9.27 10.84
N ALA A 26 -1.55 9.56 10.86
CA ALA A 26 -2.19 10.36 11.90
C ALA A 26 -2.13 9.69 13.29
N LEU A 27 -2.19 8.35 13.36
CA LEU A 27 -1.99 7.58 14.58
C LEU A 27 -0.62 7.84 15.18
N TYR A 28 0.44 7.80 14.36
CA TYR A 28 1.81 8.08 14.80
C TYR A 28 1.97 9.49 15.40
N TYR A 29 1.30 10.50 14.82
CA TYR A 29 1.36 11.88 15.29
C TYR A 29 0.34 12.22 16.39
N GLY A 30 -0.36 11.24 16.96
CA GLY A 30 -1.25 11.45 18.12
C GLY A 30 -2.63 12.02 17.80
N VAL A 31 -3.03 12.08 16.52
CA VAL A 31 -4.36 12.63 16.12
C VAL A 31 -5.52 11.89 16.79
N HIS A 32 -5.32 10.63 17.13
CA HIS A 32 -6.29 9.80 17.83
C HIS A 32 -6.66 10.32 19.23
N GLU A 33 -5.76 11.04 19.91
CA GLU A 33 -6.06 11.67 21.20
C GLU A 33 -7.10 12.78 21.02
N TRP A 34 -6.95 13.58 19.95
CA TRP A 34 -7.89 14.63 19.60
C TRP A 34 -9.25 14.06 19.14
N THR A 35 -9.24 13.03 18.29
CA THR A 35 -10.49 12.41 17.83
C THR A 35 -11.23 11.72 18.98
N ALA A 36 -10.52 11.03 19.88
CA ALA A 36 -11.13 10.41 21.06
C ALA A 36 -11.77 11.47 21.96
N ALA A 37 -11.06 12.57 22.24
CA ALA A 37 -11.59 13.66 23.05
C ALA A 37 -12.86 14.30 22.43
N ARG A 38 -12.92 14.42 21.10
CA ARG A 38 -14.07 15.02 20.39
C ARG A 38 -15.25 14.07 20.16
N THR A 39 -15.02 12.77 20.19
CA THR A 39 -16.04 11.74 19.90
C THR A 39 -16.50 10.98 21.13
N GLY A 40 -16.06 11.39 22.33
CA GLY A 40 -16.39 10.69 23.57
C GLY A 40 -15.76 9.30 23.67
N GLY A 41 -14.58 9.12 23.05
CA GLY A 41 -13.84 7.86 23.05
C GLY A 41 -14.23 6.86 21.96
N VAL A 42 -15.10 7.22 21.01
CA VAL A 42 -15.52 6.32 19.93
C VAL A 42 -14.45 6.19 18.85
N VAL A 43 -13.88 7.31 18.40
CA VAL A 43 -12.81 7.33 17.39
C VAL A 43 -11.48 7.43 18.12
N ASP A 44 -11.07 6.33 18.73
CA ASP A 44 -9.80 6.18 19.43
C ASP A 44 -8.74 5.47 18.56
N ALA A 45 -7.55 5.23 19.12
CA ALA A 45 -6.46 4.57 18.40
C ALA A 45 -6.87 3.18 17.87
N ARG A 46 -7.64 2.42 18.66
CA ARG A 46 -8.06 1.07 18.33
C ARG A 46 -9.11 1.06 17.23
N PHE A 47 -10.06 1.98 17.28
CA PHE A 47 -11.07 2.16 16.24
C PHE A 47 -10.39 2.43 14.89
N ILE A 48 -9.46 3.38 14.85
CA ILE A 48 -8.73 3.74 13.63
C ILE A 48 -7.95 2.52 13.10
N ALA A 49 -7.21 1.82 13.96
CA ALA A 49 -6.42 0.65 13.56
C ALA A 49 -7.28 -0.50 13.03
N ILE A 50 -8.44 -0.77 13.65
CA ILE A 50 -9.37 -1.81 13.18
C ILE A 50 -9.99 -1.41 11.85
N LEU A 51 -10.44 -0.16 11.73
CA LEU A 51 -11.03 0.34 10.50
C LEU A 51 -10.04 0.27 9.34
N ASP A 52 -8.80 0.70 9.56
CA ASP A 52 -7.73 0.63 8.58
C ASP A 52 -7.50 -0.81 8.09
N THR A 53 -7.32 -1.75 9.03
CA THR A 53 -7.15 -3.18 8.71
C THR A 53 -8.36 -3.74 7.95
N ALA A 54 -9.58 -3.35 8.33
CA ALA A 54 -10.81 -3.82 7.72
C ALA A 54 -10.98 -3.31 6.27
N VAL A 55 -10.51 -2.10 5.96
CA VAL A 55 -10.61 -1.50 4.62
C VAL A 55 -9.46 -1.93 3.71
N GLU A 56 -8.27 -2.15 4.25
CA GLU A 56 -7.09 -2.56 3.46
C GLU A 56 -7.34 -3.90 2.73
N SER A 57 -7.93 -4.88 3.41
CA SER A 57 -8.20 -6.21 2.87
C SER A 57 -9.05 -6.21 1.57
N PRO A 58 -10.27 -5.64 1.54
CA PRO A 58 -11.08 -5.60 0.33
C PRO A 58 -10.44 -4.74 -0.76
N LEU A 59 -9.73 -3.66 -0.41
CA LEU A 59 -9.05 -2.81 -1.38
C LEU A 59 -7.95 -3.58 -2.13
N GLY A 60 -7.16 -4.38 -1.41
CA GLY A 60 -6.15 -5.27 -2.01
C GLY A 60 -6.75 -6.28 -2.97
N GLN A 61 -7.92 -6.84 -2.66
CA GLN A 61 -8.63 -7.75 -3.56
C GLN A 61 -9.14 -7.05 -4.83
N ILE A 62 -9.71 -5.85 -4.69
CA ILE A 62 -10.21 -5.06 -5.81
C ILE A 62 -9.06 -4.62 -6.72
N ALA A 63 -7.86 -4.39 -6.18
CA ALA A 63 -6.67 -4.02 -6.96
C ALA A 63 -6.25 -5.09 -7.98
N MET A 64 -6.69 -6.34 -7.85
CA MET A 64 -6.44 -7.40 -8.83
C MET A 64 -7.40 -7.34 -10.04
N VAL A 65 -8.57 -6.71 -9.90
CA VAL A 65 -9.59 -6.65 -10.95
C VAL A 65 -9.08 -5.96 -12.24
N PRO A 66 -8.36 -4.82 -12.19
CA PRO A 66 -7.77 -4.21 -13.39
C PRO A 66 -6.87 -5.15 -14.18
N MET A 67 -6.09 -5.99 -13.49
CA MET A 67 -5.21 -6.97 -14.12
C MET A 67 -6.01 -8.03 -14.88
N LEU A 68 -7.04 -8.60 -14.25
CA LEU A 68 -7.92 -9.58 -14.89
C LEU A 68 -8.68 -8.97 -16.08
N ALA A 69 -9.15 -7.73 -15.93
CA ALA A 69 -9.80 -6.99 -17.01
C ALA A 69 -8.84 -6.74 -18.18
N TRP A 70 -7.57 -6.45 -17.90
CA TRP A 70 -6.55 -6.28 -18.93
C TRP A 70 -6.28 -7.59 -19.68
N ILE A 71 -6.13 -8.71 -18.96
CA ILE A 71 -5.94 -10.04 -19.57
C ILE A 71 -7.14 -10.38 -20.46
N ALA A 72 -8.36 -10.20 -19.96
CA ALA A 72 -9.58 -10.51 -20.71
C ALA A 72 -9.73 -9.68 -22.00
N ARG A 73 -9.19 -8.46 -22.04
CA ARG A 73 -9.23 -7.59 -23.23
C ARG A 73 -8.10 -7.85 -24.22
N ASN A 74 -6.90 -8.18 -23.73
CA ASN A 74 -5.69 -8.19 -24.57
C ASN A 74 -5.20 -9.60 -24.94
N ALA A 75 -5.61 -10.63 -24.19
CA ALA A 75 -5.17 -11.99 -24.48
C ALA A 75 -5.91 -12.55 -25.71
N PRO A 76 -5.18 -13.12 -26.70
CA PRO A 76 -5.79 -13.89 -27.77
C PRO A 76 -6.59 -15.07 -27.19
N THR A 77 -7.71 -15.44 -27.83
CA THR A 77 -8.63 -16.48 -27.34
C THR A 77 -7.97 -17.83 -27.04
N HIS A 78 -6.83 -18.14 -27.69
CA HIS A 78 -6.07 -19.37 -27.50
C HIS A 78 -4.88 -19.23 -26.52
N LEU A 79 -4.60 -18.04 -25.98
CA LEU A 79 -3.44 -17.75 -25.10
C LEU A 79 -3.80 -17.12 -23.76
N ASN A 80 -5.08 -17.17 -23.35
CA ASN A 80 -5.53 -16.63 -22.06
C ASN A 80 -4.72 -17.16 -20.87
N ALA A 81 -4.41 -18.47 -20.85
CA ALA A 81 -3.62 -19.09 -19.79
C ALA A 81 -2.16 -18.58 -19.78
N THR A 82 -1.57 -18.33 -20.95
CA THR A 82 -0.21 -17.81 -21.08
C THR A 82 -0.12 -16.37 -20.59
N PHE A 83 -1.07 -15.51 -20.97
CA PHE A 83 -1.12 -14.12 -20.49
C PHE A 83 -1.34 -14.07 -18.98
N PHE A 84 -2.21 -14.93 -18.44
CA PHE A 84 -2.39 -15.06 -17.00
C PHE A 84 -1.09 -15.46 -16.29
N ALA A 85 -0.38 -16.47 -16.81
CA ALA A 85 0.89 -16.91 -16.26
C ALA A 85 1.94 -15.79 -16.26
N VAL A 86 2.06 -15.04 -17.36
CA VAL A 86 2.99 -13.90 -17.47
C VAL A 86 2.66 -12.81 -16.45
N MET A 87 1.38 -12.44 -16.30
CA MET A 87 0.98 -11.43 -15.31
C MET A 87 1.21 -11.91 -13.86
N ALA A 88 0.99 -13.20 -13.58
CA ALA A 88 1.32 -13.80 -12.29
C ALA A 88 2.84 -13.75 -12.02
N SER A 89 3.67 -14.04 -13.02
CA SER A 89 5.14 -13.88 -12.91
C SER A 89 5.55 -12.45 -12.62
N PHE A 90 4.95 -11.45 -13.29
CA PHE A 90 5.20 -10.04 -12.97
C PHE A 90 4.77 -9.65 -11.56
N THR A 91 3.66 -10.21 -11.06
CA THR A 91 3.21 -9.99 -9.68
C THR A 91 4.21 -10.53 -8.67
N ASN A 92 4.76 -11.72 -8.91
CA ASN A 92 5.82 -12.30 -8.06
C ASN A 92 7.11 -11.46 -8.10
N MET A 93 7.46 -10.91 -9.27
CA MET A 93 8.59 -10.00 -9.41
C MET A 93 8.36 -8.69 -8.64
N ALA A 94 7.16 -8.12 -8.73
CA ALA A 94 6.77 -6.92 -7.98
C ALA A 94 6.82 -7.17 -6.47
N LEU A 95 6.35 -8.32 -5.98
CA LEU A 95 6.44 -8.70 -4.57
C LEU A 95 7.90 -8.85 -4.10
N SER A 96 8.75 -9.42 -4.95
CA SER A 96 10.18 -9.53 -4.68
C SER A 96 10.85 -8.15 -4.60
N ALA A 97 10.53 -7.25 -5.53
CA ALA A 97 11.00 -5.87 -5.52
C ALA A 97 10.51 -5.10 -4.28
N SER A 98 9.24 -5.29 -3.88
CA SER A 98 8.67 -4.71 -2.66
C SER A 98 9.39 -5.20 -1.40
N SER A 99 9.70 -6.51 -1.33
CA SER A 99 10.45 -7.09 -0.20
C SER A 99 11.88 -6.52 -0.12
N LEU A 100 12.53 -6.36 -1.28
CA LEU A 100 13.86 -5.76 -1.36
C LEU A 100 13.84 -4.27 -0.98
N GLY A 101 12.86 -3.51 -1.48
CA GLY A 101 12.66 -2.11 -1.11
C GLY A 101 12.43 -1.95 0.40
N THR A 102 11.58 -2.80 0.97
CA THR A 102 11.34 -2.86 2.42
C THR A 102 12.61 -3.16 3.20
N LYS A 103 13.46 -4.08 2.72
CA LYS A 103 14.76 -4.37 3.35
C LYS A 103 15.64 -3.13 3.39
N TYR A 104 15.82 -2.43 2.26
CA TYR A 104 16.66 -1.24 2.21
C TYR A 104 16.09 -0.09 3.04
N LEU A 105 14.78 0.11 3.03
CA LEU A 105 14.13 1.11 3.88
C LEU A 105 14.38 0.83 5.36
N ASN A 106 14.28 -0.42 5.81
CA ASN A 106 14.59 -0.78 7.20
C ASN A 106 16.08 -0.68 7.56
N GLN A 107 16.98 -0.68 6.58
CA GLN A 107 18.41 -0.38 6.81
C GLN A 107 18.67 1.12 6.93
N ILE A 108 17.94 1.95 6.17
CA ILE A 108 18.04 3.41 6.20
C ILE A 108 17.33 3.99 7.44
N PHE A 109 16.14 3.49 7.73
CA PHE A 109 15.28 3.90 8.84
C PHE A 109 15.31 2.81 9.91
N THR A 110 16.29 2.88 10.80
CA THR A 110 16.40 1.91 11.89
C THR A 110 15.35 2.22 12.95
N VAL A 111 14.42 1.28 13.16
CA VAL A 111 13.39 1.36 14.21
C VAL A 111 13.58 0.17 15.13
N THR A 112 13.81 0.44 16.42
CA THR A 112 14.04 -0.60 17.42
C THR A 112 12.89 -0.60 18.41
N ARG A 113 12.18 -1.73 18.54
CA ARG A 113 11.16 -1.90 19.57
C ARG A 113 11.81 -2.48 20.84
N ALA A 114 11.37 -2.01 22.00
CA ALA A 114 11.65 -2.71 23.24
C ALA A 114 10.90 -4.05 23.22
N VAL A 115 11.64 -5.15 23.35
CA VAL A 115 11.06 -6.49 23.47
C VAL A 115 11.47 -7.04 24.81
N THR A 116 10.48 -7.37 25.64
CA THR A 116 10.72 -8.14 26.85
C THR A 116 10.87 -9.61 26.45
N ASP A 117 12.01 -10.21 26.77
CA ASP A 117 12.21 -11.64 26.58
C ASP A 117 11.21 -12.40 27.48
N PRO A 118 10.27 -13.19 26.91
CA PRO A 118 9.26 -13.91 27.68
C PRO A 118 9.85 -14.97 28.62
N ARG A 119 11.11 -15.40 28.42
CA ARG A 119 11.76 -16.44 29.22
C ARG A 119 12.67 -15.90 30.32
N THR A 120 13.28 -14.74 30.11
CA THR A 120 14.27 -14.18 31.05
C THR A 120 13.77 -12.92 31.75
N GLY A 121 12.64 -12.34 31.31
CA GLY A 121 12.11 -11.08 31.84
C GLY A 121 13.01 -9.87 31.57
N THR A 122 14.12 -10.06 30.84
CA THR A 122 15.04 -8.98 30.50
C THR A 122 14.46 -8.15 29.36
N VAL A 123 14.40 -6.84 29.56
CA VAL A 123 14.00 -5.88 28.53
C VAL A 123 15.21 -5.66 27.63
N ALA A 124 15.19 -6.25 26.44
CA ALA A 124 16.16 -5.94 25.39
C ALA A 124 15.91 -4.51 24.85
N PRO A 125 16.87 -3.93 24.11
CA PRO A 125 17.38 -2.56 24.31
C PRO A 125 16.32 -1.44 24.23
N VAL A 126 16.69 -0.26 24.74
CA VAL A 126 15.87 0.98 24.72
C VAL A 126 15.19 1.15 23.36
N ALA A 127 13.86 1.26 23.36
CA ALA A 127 13.11 1.46 22.13
C ALA A 127 13.51 2.79 21.48
N ASP A 128 13.75 2.76 20.18
CA ASP A 128 14.04 3.94 19.38
C ASP A 128 13.09 3.99 18.18
N TYR A 129 12.17 4.96 18.24
CA TYR A 129 11.17 5.26 17.22
C TYR A 129 11.46 6.56 16.47
N SER A 130 12.68 7.11 16.58
CA SER A 130 13.06 8.40 15.99
C SER A 130 12.89 8.42 14.47
N HIS A 131 13.09 7.28 13.81
CA HIS A 131 12.94 7.13 12.36
C HIS A 131 11.55 6.65 11.92
N LEU A 132 10.64 6.31 12.84
CA LEU A 132 9.36 5.71 12.47
C LEU A 132 8.50 6.68 11.66
N GLY A 133 8.41 7.95 12.07
CA GLY A 133 7.62 8.95 11.34
C GLY A 133 8.11 9.20 9.92
N SER A 134 9.44 9.36 9.75
CA SER A 134 10.05 9.56 8.44
C SER A 134 9.94 8.33 7.55
N LEU A 135 10.03 7.12 8.12
CA LEU A 135 9.74 5.87 7.42
C LEU A 135 8.29 5.84 6.91
N LEU A 136 7.31 6.09 7.77
CA LEU A 136 5.88 6.08 7.41
C LEU A 136 5.55 7.09 6.30
N ILE A 137 6.07 8.32 6.41
CA ILE A 137 5.93 9.34 5.36
C ILE A 137 6.56 8.85 4.06
N THR A 138 7.79 8.33 4.11
CA THR A 138 8.52 7.89 2.91
C THR A 138 7.78 6.77 2.19
N VAL A 139 7.32 5.76 2.93
CA VAL A 139 6.55 4.63 2.36
C VAL A 139 5.21 5.13 1.79
N GLY A 140 4.49 6.00 2.51
CA GLY A 140 3.23 6.58 2.04
C GLY A 140 3.39 7.43 0.78
N LEU A 141 4.50 8.16 0.66
CA LEU A 141 4.81 8.90 -0.57
C LEU A 141 5.17 7.97 -1.71
N ILE A 142 6.00 6.95 -1.49
CA ILE A 142 6.38 5.97 -2.52
C ILE A 142 5.14 5.24 -3.05
N SER A 143 4.23 4.81 -2.17
CA SER A 143 3.03 4.04 -2.56
C SER A 143 2.05 4.82 -3.43
N VAL A 144 2.07 6.16 -3.37
CA VAL A 144 1.21 7.02 -4.18
C VAL A 144 1.96 7.60 -5.38
N ILE A 145 3.14 8.17 -5.16
CA ILE A 145 3.91 8.88 -6.19
C ILE A 145 4.39 7.92 -7.27
N VAL A 146 4.96 6.76 -6.90
CA VAL A 146 5.55 5.85 -7.89
C VAL A 146 4.50 5.32 -8.88
N PRO A 147 3.35 4.77 -8.44
CA PRO A 147 2.35 4.29 -9.39
C PRO A 147 1.77 5.41 -10.26
N LEU A 148 1.49 6.59 -9.69
CA LEU A 148 0.97 7.72 -10.45
C LEU A 148 1.98 8.25 -11.47
N ALA A 149 3.26 8.34 -11.08
CA ALA A 149 4.34 8.73 -11.98
C ALA A 149 4.51 7.74 -13.12
N VAL A 150 4.48 6.44 -12.84
CA VAL A 150 4.56 5.39 -13.88
C VAL A 150 3.39 5.50 -14.85
N ILE A 151 2.16 5.65 -14.35
CA ILE A 151 0.98 5.83 -15.21
C ILE A 151 1.14 7.10 -16.06
N PHE A 152 1.54 8.21 -15.45
CA PHE A 152 1.76 9.46 -16.16
C PHE A 152 2.81 9.31 -17.27
N LEU A 153 3.96 8.70 -16.97
CA LEU A 153 5.03 8.47 -17.96
C LEU A 153 4.55 7.59 -19.12
N VAL A 154 3.82 6.49 -18.82
CA VAL A 154 3.29 5.58 -19.85
C VAL A 154 2.24 6.29 -20.72
N GLN A 155 1.31 7.04 -20.13
CA GLN A 155 0.27 7.75 -20.88
C GLN A 155 0.81 8.89 -21.74
N ASN A 156 1.97 9.45 -21.40
CA ASN A 156 2.66 10.46 -22.23
C ASN A 156 3.68 9.85 -23.20
N SER A 157 3.78 8.52 -23.25
CA SER A 157 4.72 7.81 -24.13
C SER A 157 4.02 7.27 -25.39
N PRO A 158 4.78 6.79 -26.39
CA PRO A 158 4.20 6.06 -27.53
C PRO A 158 3.38 4.82 -27.14
N TYR A 159 3.55 4.32 -25.91
CA TYR A 159 2.85 3.16 -25.35
C TYR A 159 1.53 3.53 -24.63
N GLN A 160 1.01 4.74 -24.84
CA GLN A 160 -0.24 5.19 -24.23
C GLN A 160 -1.40 4.23 -24.51
N THR A 161 -2.27 4.05 -23.52
CA THR A 161 -3.48 3.25 -23.69
C THR A 161 -4.53 4.11 -24.39
N ARG A 162 -5.12 3.61 -25.49
CA ARG A 162 -6.11 4.35 -26.30
C ARG A 162 -7.56 4.01 -25.94
N ASP A 163 -7.74 3.24 -24.86
CA ASP A 163 -9.01 2.70 -24.37
C ASP A 163 -9.76 3.65 -23.42
#